data_AF-A0A8U0TYK5-F1
#
_entry.id   AF-A0A8U0TYK5-F1
#
_cell.length_a   1.000
_cell.length_b   1.000
_cell.length_c   1.000
_cell.angle_alpha   90.00
_cell.angle_beta   90.00
_cell.angle_gamma   90.00
#
_symmetry.space_group_name_H-M   'P 1'
#
loop_
_entity.id
_entity.type
_entity.pdbx_description
1 polymer ?
#
loop_
_entity_poly.entity_id
_entity_poly.type
_entity_poly.pdbx_seq_one_letter_code
_entity_poly.pdbx_strand_id
1 'polypeptide(L)'
;MDVHRAGGGIHFTVEHTRAALPSTLLASLTGRLGRMQRAGTTLVECNSGYGLELQTELKMLEVIETARRTLPINILSTYCAAHAVPKGKTVAEATADILQVQLPRMSAGALRVDNIDVSCEQGVFDMSSTRSILQAGLDMGLSINFHGDELHPMNSAQLGAELGALAISHLGDVTDDGIAAMATAKTAAILLPTTTYILRLL
;
A
#
# COMPACT_ATOMS: atom_id res chain seq x y z
N MET A 1 0.27 7.49 19.10
CA MET A 1 0.63 6.28 19.87
C MET A 1 -0.47 5.78 20.82
N ASP A 2 -1.25 6.65 21.46
CA ASP A 2 -2.33 6.20 22.39
C ASP A 2 -3.49 5.44 21.72
N VAL A 3 -3.74 5.70 20.43
CA VAL A 3 -4.80 5.03 19.65
C VAL A 3 -4.52 3.52 19.47
N HIS A 4 -3.25 3.12 19.32
CA HIS A 4 -2.87 1.70 19.20
C HIS A 4 -3.05 0.93 20.52
N ARG A 5 -2.85 1.60 21.67
CA ARG A 5 -3.05 1.00 23.00
C ARG A 5 -4.52 0.82 23.36
N ALA A 6 -5.43 1.60 22.78
CA ALA A 6 -6.87 1.53 23.01
C ALA A 6 -7.62 0.54 22.09
N GLY A 7 -6.91 -0.30 21.32
CA GLY A 7 -7.52 -1.18 20.32
C GLY A 7 -7.96 -0.47 19.04
N GLY A 8 -7.51 0.77 18.81
CA GLY A 8 -7.68 1.51 17.57
C GLY A 8 -6.48 1.39 16.61
N GLY A 9 -6.51 2.15 15.52
CA GLY A 9 -5.47 2.16 14.49
C GLY A 9 -5.66 1.07 13.45
N ILE A 10 -4.62 0.79 12.66
CA ILE A 10 -4.72 -0.11 11.50
C ILE A 10 -5.29 -1.49 11.84
N HIS A 11 -4.93 -2.08 12.99
CA HIS A 11 -5.42 -3.41 13.36
C HIS A 11 -6.93 -3.48 13.60
N PHE A 12 -7.56 -2.39 14.04
CA PHE A 12 -9.02 -2.32 14.12
C PHE A 12 -9.64 -2.49 12.72
N THR A 13 -9.13 -1.75 11.73
CA THR A 13 -9.58 -1.86 10.34
C THR A 13 -9.28 -3.25 9.76
N VAL A 14 -8.13 -3.83 10.09
CA VAL A 14 -7.76 -5.18 9.65
C VAL A 14 -8.75 -6.22 10.18
N GLU A 15 -9.06 -6.21 11.46
CA GLU A 15 -10.02 -7.15 12.08
C GLU A 15 -11.41 -7.05 11.40
N HIS A 16 -11.90 -5.84 11.16
CA HIS A 16 -13.18 -5.62 10.49
C HIS A 16 -13.14 -6.01 9.01
N THR A 17 -12.02 -5.76 8.32
CA THR A 17 -11.86 -6.13 6.90
C THR A 17 -11.79 -7.65 6.73
N ARG A 18 -11.11 -8.35 7.64
CA ARG A 18 -11.08 -9.83 7.68
C ARG A 18 -12.48 -10.41 7.88
N ALA A 19 -13.24 -9.89 8.84
CA ALA A 19 -14.59 -10.36 9.15
C ALA A 19 -15.64 -9.98 8.08
N ALA A 20 -15.40 -8.93 7.30
CA ALA A 20 -16.35 -8.48 6.29
C ALA A 20 -16.48 -9.45 5.11
N LEU A 21 -17.72 -9.63 4.64
CA LEU A 21 -18.01 -10.33 3.38
C LEU A 21 -17.48 -9.53 2.18
N PRO A 22 -17.07 -10.19 1.08
CA PRO A 22 -16.64 -9.51 -0.13
C PRO A 22 -17.68 -8.52 -0.67
N SER A 23 -18.97 -8.86 -0.62
CA SER A 23 -20.07 -7.97 -1.03
C SER A 23 -20.18 -6.70 -0.19
N THR A 24 -19.93 -6.79 1.12
CA THR A 24 -19.89 -5.62 2.02
C THR A 24 -18.73 -4.69 1.66
N LEU A 25 -17.55 -5.26 1.37
CA LEU A 25 -16.39 -4.48 0.94
C LEU A 25 -16.64 -3.81 -0.42
N LEU A 26 -17.21 -4.55 -1.39
CA LEU A 26 -17.55 -4.03 -2.70
C LEU A 26 -18.58 -2.89 -2.64
N ALA A 27 -19.62 -3.02 -1.81
CA ALA A 27 -20.61 -1.96 -1.62
C ALA A 27 -19.98 -0.68 -1.04
N SER A 28 -19.10 -0.83 -0.04
CA SER A 28 -18.34 0.29 0.55
C SER A 28 -17.43 0.98 -0.48
N LEU A 29 -16.68 0.18 -1.25
CA LEU A 29 -15.82 0.68 -2.33
C LEU A 29 -16.63 1.43 -3.38
N THR A 30 -17.73 0.85 -3.86
CA THR A 30 -18.63 1.45 -4.86
C THR A 30 -19.13 2.82 -4.42
N GLY A 31 -19.54 2.94 -3.15
CA GLY A 31 -19.99 4.22 -2.60
C GLY A 31 -18.90 5.30 -2.57
N ARG A 32 -17.64 4.92 -2.30
CA ARG A 32 -16.48 5.83 -2.32
C ARG A 32 -16.14 6.24 -3.76
N LEU A 33 -16.04 5.27 -4.67
CA LEU A 33 -15.77 5.51 -6.09
C LEU A 33 -16.82 6.42 -6.73
N GLY A 34 -18.10 6.21 -6.44
CA GLY A 34 -19.16 7.08 -6.93
C GLY A 34 -19.03 8.53 -6.44
N ARG A 35 -18.52 8.77 -5.23
CA ARG A 35 -18.21 10.14 -4.75
C ARG A 35 -17.04 10.75 -5.51
N MET A 36 -15.97 9.99 -5.71
CA MET A 36 -14.78 10.43 -6.46
C MET A 36 -15.16 10.78 -7.91
N GLN A 37 -15.95 9.93 -8.56
CA GLN A 37 -16.42 10.16 -9.92
C GLN A 37 -17.29 11.43 -10.02
N ARG A 38 -18.18 11.69 -9.06
CA ARG A 38 -18.96 12.94 -9.00
C ARG A 38 -18.08 14.17 -8.78
N ALA A 39 -16.88 14.00 -8.21
CA ALA A 39 -15.88 15.05 -8.06
C ALA A 39 -14.94 15.16 -9.28
N GLY A 40 -15.16 14.37 -10.35
CA GLY A 40 -14.39 14.43 -11.60
C GLY A 40 -13.27 13.39 -11.73
N THR A 41 -13.09 12.48 -10.76
CA THR A 41 -12.08 11.42 -10.87
C THR A 41 -12.46 10.38 -11.93
N THR A 42 -11.55 10.13 -12.88
CA THR A 42 -11.73 9.15 -13.97
C THR A 42 -10.79 7.94 -13.88
N LEU A 43 -9.72 8.06 -13.11
CA LEU A 43 -8.74 7.01 -12.78
C LEU A 43 -8.44 7.05 -11.29
N VAL A 44 -8.42 5.90 -10.66
CA VAL A 44 -8.09 5.74 -9.23
C VAL A 44 -7.16 4.56 -9.04
N GLU A 45 -6.17 4.71 -8.15
CA GLU A 45 -5.42 3.59 -7.61
C GLU A 45 -6.12 3.08 -6.35
N CYS A 46 -6.29 1.77 -6.23
CA CYS A 46 -6.89 1.11 -5.07
C CYS A 46 -5.92 0.08 -4.50
N ASN A 47 -5.57 0.22 -3.23
CA ASN A 47 -4.58 -0.62 -2.57
C ASN A 47 -5.29 -1.69 -1.72
N SER A 48 -4.68 -2.86 -1.61
CA SER A 48 -4.99 -3.84 -0.57
C SER A 48 -4.38 -3.41 0.78
N GLY A 49 -3.97 -4.34 1.65
CA GLY A 49 -3.20 -4.00 2.86
C GLY A 49 -4.00 -3.82 4.15
N TYR A 50 -5.30 -4.04 4.14
CA TYR A 50 -6.09 -4.25 5.37
C TYR A 50 -6.39 -5.72 5.63
N GLY A 51 -5.73 -6.65 4.94
CA GLY A 51 -5.76 -8.07 5.24
C GLY A 51 -4.59 -8.49 6.11
N LEU A 52 -3.37 -8.13 5.73
CA LEU A 52 -2.11 -8.55 6.35
C LEU A 52 -1.95 -10.09 6.43
N GLU A 53 -2.68 -10.82 5.59
CA GLU A 53 -2.62 -12.26 5.42
C GLU A 53 -3.16 -12.62 4.04
N LEU A 54 -2.64 -13.71 3.46
CA LEU A 54 -2.93 -14.10 2.08
C LEU A 54 -4.42 -14.08 1.74
N GLN A 55 -5.25 -14.74 2.54
CA GLN A 55 -6.67 -14.92 2.23
C GLN A 55 -7.41 -13.59 2.14
N THR A 56 -7.14 -12.67 3.07
CA THR A 56 -7.84 -11.38 3.11
C THR A 56 -7.26 -10.40 2.09
N GLU A 57 -5.96 -10.46 1.80
CA GLU A 57 -5.35 -9.69 0.71
C GLU A 57 -5.93 -10.09 -0.66
N LEU A 58 -6.03 -11.38 -0.95
CA LEU A 58 -6.67 -11.86 -2.19
C LEU A 58 -8.14 -11.46 -2.26
N LYS A 59 -8.89 -11.57 -1.15
CA LYS A 59 -10.27 -11.10 -1.08
C LYS A 59 -10.40 -9.62 -1.44
N MET A 60 -9.50 -8.75 -0.95
CA MET A 60 -9.51 -7.33 -1.29
C MET A 60 -9.20 -7.09 -2.76
N LEU A 61 -8.19 -7.78 -3.31
CA LEU A 61 -7.84 -7.68 -4.73
C LEU A 61 -8.98 -8.18 -5.64
N GLU A 62 -9.70 -9.24 -5.26
CA GLU A 62 -10.91 -9.71 -5.96
C GLU A 62 -12.03 -8.67 -5.95
N VAL A 63 -12.23 -7.98 -4.83
CA VAL A 63 -13.20 -6.88 -4.71
C VAL A 63 -12.81 -5.72 -5.63
N ILE A 64 -11.54 -5.34 -5.66
CA ILE A 64 -11.01 -4.30 -6.56
C ILE A 64 -11.19 -4.70 -8.03
N GLU A 65 -10.87 -5.96 -8.38
CA GLU A 65 -11.06 -6.51 -9.72
C GLU A 65 -12.54 -6.50 -10.14
N THR A 66 -13.43 -6.85 -9.22
CA THR A 66 -14.88 -6.82 -9.47
C THR A 66 -15.35 -5.39 -9.73
N ALA A 67 -14.93 -4.42 -8.92
CA ALA A 67 -15.23 -3.00 -9.15
C ALA A 67 -14.69 -2.51 -10.50
N ARG A 68 -13.45 -2.88 -10.84
CA ARG A 68 -12.78 -2.52 -12.11
C ARG A 68 -13.56 -3.01 -13.34
N ARG A 69 -14.20 -4.19 -13.25
CA ARG A 69 -14.99 -4.77 -14.34
C ARG A 69 -16.41 -4.23 -14.46
N THR A 70 -16.97 -3.73 -13.36
CA THR A 70 -18.43 -3.45 -13.27
C THR A 70 -18.76 -1.97 -13.17
N LEU A 71 -17.81 -1.12 -12.79
CA LEU A 71 -18.03 0.32 -12.58
C LEU A 71 -17.41 1.16 -13.71
N PRO A 72 -18.03 2.30 -14.07
CA PRO A 72 -17.54 3.18 -15.14
C PRO A 72 -16.44 4.13 -14.64
N ILE A 73 -15.41 3.59 -13.98
CA ILE A 73 -14.21 4.32 -13.54
C ILE A 73 -12.99 3.41 -13.76
N ASN A 74 -11.89 3.98 -14.23
CA ASN A 74 -10.66 3.20 -14.41
C ASN A 74 -10.01 2.96 -13.05
N ILE A 75 -9.59 1.72 -12.78
CA ILE A 75 -8.98 1.33 -11.51
C ILE A 75 -7.64 0.65 -11.79
N LEU A 76 -6.58 1.13 -11.12
CA LEU A 76 -5.31 0.40 -10.94
C LEU A 76 -5.33 -0.28 -9.58
N SER A 77 -4.85 -1.52 -9.53
CA SER A 77 -4.81 -2.32 -8.30
C SER A 77 -3.39 -2.41 -7.77
N THR A 78 -3.23 -2.16 -6.47
CA THR A 78 -1.93 -2.17 -5.80
C THR A 78 -1.93 -3.17 -4.65
N TYR A 79 -1.01 -4.13 -4.70
CA TYR A 79 -0.81 -5.09 -3.61
C TYR A 79 0.04 -4.46 -2.51
N CYS A 80 -0.53 -4.33 -1.31
CA CYS A 80 0.08 -3.66 -0.16
C CYS A 80 0.02 -4.52 1.11
N ALA A 81 0.36 -5.81 1.06
CA ALA A 81 0.35 -6.65 2.27
C ALA A 81 1.35 -6.19 3.34
N ALA A 82 2.37 -5.42 2.93
CA ALA A 82 3.36 -4.80 3.80
C ALA A 82 2.92 -3.43 4.33
N HIS A 83 1.62 -3.24 4.59
CA HIS A 83 1.06 -2.01 5.16
C HIS A 83 1.28 -1.91 6.68
N ALA A 84 1.27 -3.05 7.37
CA ALA A 84 1.63 -3.18 8.78
C ALA A 84 2.08 -4.59 9.13
N VAL A 85 2.81 -4.74 10.23
CA VAL A 85 3.20 -6.06 10.74
C VAL A 85 1.97 -6.72 11.40
N PRO A 86 1.54 -7.92 10.99
CA PRO A 86 0.44 -8.64 11.64
C PRO A 86 0.68 -8.84 13.14
N LYS A 87 -0.38 -8.79 13.95
CA LYS A 87 -0.31 -9.09 15.39
C LYS A 87 0.33 -10.47 15.61
N GLY A 88 1.33 -10.53 16.48
CA GLY A 88 2.02 -11.77 16.83
C GLY A 88 3.10 -12.21 15.83
N LYS A 89 3.43 -11.38 14.82
CA LYS A 89 4.59 -11.58 13.95
C LYS A 89 5.62 -10.47 14.19
N THR A 90 6.88 -10.81 13.92
CA THR A 90 7.97 -9.85 13.73
C THR A 90 7.99 -9.34 12.28
N VAL A 91 8.72 -8.26 12.03
CA VAL A 91 8.96 -7.74 10.65
C VAL A 91 9.56 -8.82 9.76
N ALA A 92 10.52 -9.60 10.28
CA ALA A 92 11.18 -10.67 9.53
C ALA A 92 10.20 -11.80 9.16
N GLU A 93 9.35 -12.23 10.09
CA GLU A 93 8.32 -13.26 9.82
C GLU A 93 7.25 -12.76 8.83
N ALA A 94 6.83 -11.49 8.94
CA ALA A 94 5.90 -10.89 8.01
C ALA A 94 6.50 -10.77 6.59
N THR A 95 7.77 -10.36 6.51
CA THR A 95 8.51 -10.27 5.24
C THR A 95 8.68 -11.64 4.60
N ALA A 96 9.08 -12.66 5.37
CA ALA A 96 9.19 -14.03 4.87
C ALA A 96 7.84 -14.57 4.38
N ASP A 97 6.75 -14.31 5.10
CA ASP A 97 5.39 -14.69 4.69
C ASP A 97 4.99 -14.04 3.36
N ILE A 98 5.25 -12.75 3.19
CA ILE A 98 4.96 -12.03 1.94
C ILE A 98 5.74 -12.64 0.77
N LEU A 99 7.06 -12.80 0.93
CA LEU A 99 7.96 -13.27 -0.12
C LEU A 99 7.74 -14.73 -0.49
N GLN A 100 7.54 -15.61 0.51
CA GLN A 100 7.55 -17.06 0.30
C GLN A 100 6.15 -17.65 0.15
N VAL A 101 5.11 -16.96 0.65
CA VAL A 101 3.74 -17.46 0.65
C VAL A 101 2.85 -16.59 -0.19
N GLN A 102 2.79 -15.28 0.08
CA GLN A 102 1.75 -14.45 -0.52
C GLN A 102 2.01 -14.13 -1.99
N LEU A 103 3.18 -13.58 -2.32
CA LEU A 103 3.55 -13.21 -3.68
C LEU A 103 3.46 -14.40 -4.66
N PRO A 104 4.03 -15.59 -4.37
CA PRO A 104 3.91 -16.74 -5.26
C PRO A 104 2.45 -17.17 -5.52
N ARG A 105 1.57 -17.04 -4.51
CA ARG A 105 0.15 -17.42 -4.63
C ARG A 105 -0.65 -16.37 -5.39
N MET A 106 -0.30 -15.10 -5.25
CA MET A 106 -0.89 -14.02 -6.03
C MET A 106 -0.58 -14.19 -7.53
N SER A 107 0.68 -14.52 -7.90
CA SER A 107 1.05 -14.74 -9.31
C SER A 107 0.37 -15.94 -9.97
N ALA A 108 -0.06 -16.93 -9.18
CA ALA A 108 -0.77 -18.09 -9.72
C ALA A 108 -2.25 -17.79 -10.03
N GLY A 109 -2.78 -16.67 -9.53
CA GLY A 109 -4.18 -16.28 -9.72
C GLY A 109 -4.42 -15.55 -11.04
N ALA A 110 -5.70 -15.41 -11.42
CA ALA A 110 -6.13 -14.63 -12.58
C ALA A 110 -6.37 -13.14 -12.25
N LEU A 111 -5.87 -12.66 -11.11
CA LEU A 111 -6.04 -11.28 -10.67
C LEU A 111 -5.04 -10.38 -11.37
N ARG A 112 -5.52 -9.28 -11.94
CA ARG A 112 -4.64 -8.23 -12.44
C ARG A 112 -4.26 -7.32 -11.28
N VAL A 113 -2.97 -7.30 -10.97
CA VAL A 113 -2.35 -6.37 -10.03
C VAL A 113 -1.36 -5.55 -10.83
N ASP A 114 -1.43 -4.22 -10.71
CA ASP A 114 -0.61 -3.29 -11.48
C ASP A 114 0.65 -2.89 -10.68
N ASN A 115 0.50 -2.66 -9.37
CA ASN A 115 1.59 -2.16 -8.53
C ASN A 115 1.82 -3.01 -7.26
N ILE A 116 3.01 -2.86 -6.67
CA ILE A 116 3.36 -3.30 -5.31
C ILE A 116 3.72 -2.10 -4.42
N ASP A 117 3.35 -2.20 -3.16
CA ASP A 117 3.47 -1.15 -2.14
C ASP A 117 3.92 -1.74 -0.79
N VAL A 118 4.66 -0.93 -0.04
CA VAL A 118 5.18 -1.20 1.29
C VAL A 118 5.09 0.09 2.11
N SER A 119 4.70 -0.01 3.37
CA SER A 119 4.86 1.08 4.34
C SER A 119 6.26 1.04 4.96
N CYS A 120 7.20 1.75 4.32
CA CYS A 120 8.58 1.89 4.79
C CYS A 120 8.65 2.95 5.89
N GLU A 121 8.59 2.51 7.15
CA GLU A 121 8.49 3.39 8.30
C GLU A 121 9.05 2.69 9.56
N GLN A 122 9.60 3.48 10.47
CA GLN A 122 10.10 3.00 11.75
C GLN A 122 8.97 2.32 12.55
N GLY A 123 9.20 1.07 12.92
CA GLY A 123 8.21 0.24 13.63
C GLY A 123 7.18 -0.43 12.72
N VAL A 124 7.31 -0.29 11.40
CA VAL A 124 6.45 -0.94 10.39
C VAL A 124 7.27 -1.92 9.54
N PHE A 125 7.82 -1.51 8.39
CA PHE A 125 8.81 -2.29 7.65
C PHE A 125 10.10 -1.50 7.51
N ASP A 126 11.22 -2.15 7.85
CA ASP A 126 12.55 -1.56 7.70
C ASP A 126 13.01 -1.52 6.23
N MET A 127 14.12 -0.82 5.99
CA MET A 127 14.68 -0.64 4.63
C MET A 127 15.06 -1.96 3.96
N SER A 128 15.63 -2.91 4.71
CA SER A 128 15.99 -4.22 4.17
C SER A 128 14.76 -5.00 3.70
N SER A 129 13.73 -5.05 4.54
CA SER A 129 12.49 -5.76 4.26
C SER A 129 11.74 -5.10 3.10
N THR A 130 11.68 -3.77 3.10
CA THR A 130 11.08 -2.96 2.04
C THR A 130 11.74 -3.27 0.70
N ARG A 131 13.08 -3.19 0.63
CA ARG A 131 13.83 -3.51 -0.59
C ARG A 131 13.52 -4.92 -1.09
N SER A 132 13.55 -5.92 -0.20
CA SER A 132 13.29 -7.31 -0.60
C SER A 132 11.89 -7.51 -1.17
N ILE A 133 10.87 -6.91 -0.55
CA ILE A 133 9.47 -7.03 -0.99
C ILE A 133 9.27 -6.31 -2.32
N LEU A 134 9.75 -5.07 -2.45
CA LEU A 134 9.62 -4.30 -3.70
C LEU A 134 10.36 -4.96 -4.87
N GLN A 135 11.57 -5.48 -4.63
CA GLN A 135 12.33 -6.21 -5.65
C GLN A 135 11.59 -7.47 -6.11
N ALA A 136 11.01 -8.23 -5.18
CA ALA A 136 10.23 -9.41 -5.54
C ALA A 136 9.00 -9.05 -6.39
N GLY A 137 8.35 -7.91 -6.13
CA GLY A 137 7.27 -7.40 -6.98
C GLY A 137 7.74 -7.02 -8.39
N LEU A 138 8.90 -6.36 -8.51
CA LEU A 138 9.51 -6.07 -9.81
C LEU A 138 9.83 -7.34 -10.59
N ASP A 139 10.38 -8.36 -9.93
CA ASP A 139 10.72 -9.65 -10.56
C ASP A 139 9.46 -10.38 -11.08
N MET A 140 8.28 -10.05 -10.54
CA MET A 140 6.97 -10.52 -11.01
C MET A 140 6.33 -9.63 -12.08
N GLY A 141 6.98 -8.52 -12.46
CA GLY A 141 6.49 -7.56 -13.45
C GLY A 141 5.53 -6.51 -12.91
N LEU A 142 5.45 -6.32 -11.59
CA LEU A 142 4.66 -5.24 -10.98
C LEU A 142 5.45 -3.94 -10.99
N SER A 143 4.75 -2.80 -11.04
CA SER A 143 5.38 -1.49 -10.83
C SER A 143 5.48 -1.17 -9.35
N ILE A 144 6.44 -0.34 -8.95
CA ILE A 144 6.56 0.12 -7.55
C ILE A 144 5.85 1.46 -7.38
N ASN A 145 4.91 1.51 -6.43
CA ASN A 145 4.37 2.74 -5.86
C ASN A 145 4.22 2.51 -4.35
N PHE A 146 5.00 3.21 -3.52
CA PHE A 146 5.05 2.87 -2.10
C PHE A 146 5.04 4.03 -1.13
N HIS A 147 4.71 3.73 0.12
CA HIS A 147 4.66 4.69 1.22
C HIS A 147 6.02 4.80 1.88
N GLY A 148 6.53 6.03 2.01
CA GLY A 148 7.86 6.24 2.57
C GLY A 148 8.09 7.65 3.11
N ASP A 149 9.01 7.72 4.06
CA ASP A 149 9.44 8.97 4.70
C ASP A 149 8.25 9.79 5.26
N GLU A 150 7.24 9.12 5.84
CA GLU A 150 6.04 9.79 6.36
C GLU A 150 6.32 10.53 7.67
N LEU A 151 6.90 9.82 8.64
CA LEU A 151 7.13 10.30 10.01
C LEU A 151 8.61 10.35 10.38
N HIS A 152 9.45 9.52 9.76
CA HIS A 152 10.89 9.48 9.98
C HIS A 152 11.64 9.44 8.64
N PRO A 153 12.90 9.89 8.59
CA PRO A 153 13.68 9.94 7.36
C PRO A 153 14.31 8.56 7.11
N MET A 154 13.53 7.68 6.49
CA MET A 154 13.92 6.28 6.24
C MET A 154 14.87 6.14 5.05
N ASN A 155 15.01 7.19 4.24
CA ASN A 155 15.64 7.19 2.91
C ASN A 155 14.85 6.41 1.87
N SER A 156 13.51 6.41 2.01
CA SER A 156 12.61 5.76 1.06
C SER A 156 12.72 6.41 -0.32
N ALA A 157 12.86 7.74 -0.38
CA ALA A 157 13.09 8.48 -1.62
C ALA A 157 14.28 7.95 -2.44
N GLN A 158 15.42 7.71 -1.79
CA GLN A 158 16.62 7.18 -2.45
C GLN A 158 16.43 5.72 -2.87
N LEU A 159 15.81 4.89 -2.02
CA LEU A 159 15.52 3.50 -2.36
C LEU A 159 14.58 3.40 -3.57
N GLY A 160 13.51 4.20 -3.59
CA GLY A 160 12.57 4.22 -4.71
C GLY A 160 13.24 4.69 -5.99
N ALA A 161 14.09 5.71 -5.93
CA ALA A 161 14.88 6.15 -7.08
C ALA A 161 15.82 5.04 -7.61
N GLU A 162 16.48 4.30 -6.72
CA GLU A 162 17.35 3.17 -7.08
C GLU A 162 16.59 2.02 -7.75
N LEU A 163 15.40 1.68 -7.22
CA LEU A 163 14.56 0.58 -7.74
C LEU A 163 13.71 0.99 -8.94
N GLY A 164 13.74 2.26 -9.36
CA GLY A 164 12.91 2.75 -10.47
C GLY A 164 11.42 2.85 -10.12
N ALA A 165 11.10 3.22 -8.88
CA ALA A 165 9.73 3.45 -8.43
C ALA A 165 9.04 4.52 -9.30
N LEU A 166 7.78 4.25 -9.64
CA LEU A 166 6.94 5.22 -10.35
C LEU A 166 6.57 6.39 -9.43
N ALA A 167 6.30 6.08 -8.17
CA ALA A 167 5.83 7.04 -7.19
C ALA A 167 6.23 6.66 -5.76
N ILE A 168 6.36 7.69 -4.92
CA ILE A 168 6.51 7.55 -3.47
C ILE A 168 5.52 8.51 -2.81
N SER A 169 4.76 7.98 -1.86
CA SER A 169 3.69 8.69 -1.15
C SER A 169 4.13 9.15 0.23
N HIS A 170 3.47 10.21 0.72
CA HIS A 170 3.77 10.95 1.95
C HIS A 170 4.93 11.93 1.82
N LEU A 171 6.17 11.49 2.04
CA LEU A 171 7.36 12.34 1.98
C LEU A 171 7.33 13.49 2.99
N GLY A 172 6.79 13.24 4.18
CA GLY A 172 6.69 14.22 5.27
C GLY A 172 8.04 14.60 5.87
N ASP A 173 8.99 13.65 5.92
CA ASP A 173 10.34 13.83 6.44
C ASP A 173 11.41 13.42 5.41
N VAL A 174 11.12 13.67 4.12
CA VAL A 174 12.07 13.42 3.03
C VAL A 174 13.25 14.39 3.12
N THR A 175 14.45 13.88 2.82
CA THR A 175 15.68 14.68 2.80
C THR A 175 15.91 15.37 1.45
N ASP A 176 16.72 16.45 1.43
CA ASP A 176 17.13 17.11 0.18
C ASP A 176 17.80 16.14 -0.81
N ASP A 177 18.62 15.22 -0.30
CA ASP A 177 19.25 14.17 -1.10
C ASP A 177 18.20 13.21 -1.68
N GLY A 178 17.16 12.88 -0.92
CA GLY A 178 16.01 12.10 -1.38
C GLY A 178 15.25 12.79 -2.51
N ILE A 179 14.98 14.09 -2.37
CA ILE A 179 14.33 14.91 -3.41
C ILE A 179 15.17 14.92 -4.68
N ALA A 180 16.49 15.12 -4.58
CA ALA A 180 17.40 15.10 -5.71
C ALA A 180 17.46 13.73 -6.41
N ALA A 181 17.44 12.64 -5.64
CA ALA A 181 17.42 11.28 -6.16
C ALA A 181 16.13 11.00 -6.96
N MET A 182 14.97 11.35 -6.40
CA MET A 182 13.68 11.19 -7.08
C MET A 182 13.59 12.01 -8.37
N ALA A 183 14.07 13.26 -8.35
CA ALA A 183 14.11 14.12 -9.53
C ALA A 183 14.96 13.50 -10.66
N THR A 184 16.10 12.90 -10.31
CA THR A 184 16.99 12.22 -11.26
C THR A 184 16.34 10.96 -11.84
N ALA A 185 15.73 10.14 -11.00
CA ALA A 185 15.06 8.89 -11.39
C ALA A 185 13.69 9.10 -12.06
N LYS A 186 13.17 10.33 -12.05
CA LYS A 186 11.82 10.70 -12.51
C LYS A 186 10.70 9.97 -11.75
N THR A 187 10.92 9.74 -10.46
CA THR A 187 9.92 9.21 -9.54
C THR A 187 8.97 10.32 -9.11
N ALA A 188 7.66 10.08 -9.20
CA ALA A 188 6.66 11.04 -8.78
C ALA A 188 6.60 11.17 -7.25
N ALA A 189 6.56 12.41 -6.77
CA ALA A 189 6.28 12.70 -5.37
C ALA A 189 4.76 12.85 -5.17
N ILE A 190 4.14 11.93 -4.42
CA ILE A 190 2.70 11.94 -4.13
C ILE A 190 2.47 12.51 -2.74
N LEU A 191 2.14 13.80 -2.69
CA LEU A 191 1.86 14.50 -1.43
C LEU A 191 0.44 14.18 -0.96
N LEU A 192 0.30 13.84 0.33
CA LEU A 192 -0.97 13.44 0.95
C LEU A 192 -1.41 14.45 2.04
N PRO A 193 -1.78 15.69 1.67
CA PRO A 193 -2.01 16.77 2.62
C PRO A 193 -3.14 16.50 3.61
N THR A 194 -4.14 15.70 3.22
CA THR A 194 -5.23 15.30 4.13
C THR A 194 -4.72 14.47 5.30
N THR A 195 -3.77 13.56 5.06
CA THR A 195 -3.16 12.76 6.12
C THR A 195 -2.38 13.65 7.08
N THR A 196 -1.52 14.51 6.54
CA THR A 196 -0.72 15.48 7.31
C THR A 196 -1.61 16.37 8.18
N TYR A 197 -2.73 16.86 7.63
CA TYR A 197 -3.70 17.68 8.35
C TYR A 197 -4.41 16.91 9.48
N ILE A 198 -4.92 15.69 9.20
CA ILE A 198 -5.64 14.88 10.19
C ILE A 198 -4.71 14.46 11.34
N LEU A 199 -3.46 14.12 11.02
CA LEU A 199 -2.46 13.69 12.00
C LEU A 199 -1.80 14.87 12.73
N ARG A 200 -2.07 16.12 12.32
CA ARG A 200 -1.49 17.34 12.90
C ARG A 200 0.04 17.32 12.87
N LEU A 201 0.59 16.98 11.71
CA LEU A 201 2.04 16.97 11.47
C LEU A 201 2.56 18.35 10.97
N LEU A 202 1.66 19.33 10.80
CA LEU A 202 1.96 20.73 10.47
C LEU A 202 1.80 21.62 11.70
#